data_AF-A0A6F9DD09-F1
#
_entry.id   AF-A0A6F9DD09-F1
#
_cell.length_a   1.000
_cell.length_b   1.000
_cell.length_c   1.000
_cell.angle_alpha   90.00
_cell.angle_beta   90.00
_cell.angle_gamma   90.00
#
_symmetry.space_group_name_H-M   'P 1'
#
loop_
_entity.id
_entity.type
_entity.pdbx_description
1 polymer ?
#
loop_
_entity_poly.entity_id
_entity_poly.type
_entity_poly.pdbx_seq_one_letter_code
_entity_poly.pdbx_strand_id
1 'polypeptide(L)'
;MFDTWNQKLLELGIPRWNVGTHVVEPLMTVMFLVVLLFFGLQGLLLLGFLYFVVKMSQRNTNTGPRRPRGPARPVGAGSGRRLGR
;
A
#
# COMPACT_ATOMS: atom_id res chain seq x y z
N MET A 1 -12.83 7.23 -10.30
CA MET A 1 -12.22 8.40 -11.00
C MET A 1 -10.92 8.03 -11.69
N PHE A 2 -9.97 7.39 -11.00
CA PHE A 2 -8.73 6.90 -11.63
C PHE A 2 -8.97 5.86 -12.74
N ASP A 3 -9.98 5.01 -12.60
CA ASP A 3 -10.35 4.02 -13.63
C ASP A 3 -10.71 4.65 -14.99
N THR A 4 -11.34 5.83 -14.97
CA THR A 4 -11.73 6.56 -16.19
C THR A 4 -10.50 7.03 -16.96
N TRP A 5 -9.45 7.46 -16.25
CA TRP A 5 -8.18 7.83 -16.87
C TRP A 5 -7.43 6.62 -17.42
N ASN A 6 -7.42 5.51 -16.67
CA ASN A 6 -6.86 4.25 -17.12
C ASN A 6 -7.54 3.72 -18.39
N GLN A 7 -8.87 3.83 -18.48
CA GLN A 7 -9.64 3.45 -19.67
C GLN A 7 -9.30 4.33 -20.89
N LYS A 8 -9.22 5.66 -20.72
CA LYS A 8 -8.82 6.57 -21.80
C LYS A 8 -7.41 6.30 -22.32
N LEU A 9 -6.49 5.93 -21.44
CA LEU A 9 -5.12 5.58 -21.81
C LEU A 9 -5.05 4.23 -22.55
N LEU A 10 -5.96 3.31 -22.26
CA LEU A 10 -6.10 2.06 -23.03
C LEU A 10 -6.69 2.29 -24.41
N GLU A 11 -7.69 3.18 -24.52
CA GLU A 11 -8.24 3.59 -25.81
C GLU A 11 -7.21 4.31 -26.68
N LEU A 12 -6.26 5.01 -26.07
CA LEU A 12 -5.09 5.60 -26.74
C LEU A 12 -4.02 4.55 -27.13
N GLY A 13 -4.23 3.27 -26.82
CA GLY A 13 -3.37 2.17 -27.24
C GLY A 13 -2.27 1.79 -26.25
N ILE A 14 -2.26 2.33 -25.03
CA ILE A 14 -1.27 1.98 -24.00
C ILE A 14 -1.72 0.69 -23.30
N PRO A 15 -1.04 -0.45 -23.50
CA PRO A 15 -1.46 -1.72 -22.92
C PRO A 15 -1.19 -1.76 -21.41
N ARG A 16 -2.01 -2.54 -20.70
CA ARG A 16 -1.72 -2.92 -19.31
C ARG A 16 -0.65 -4.00 -19.33
N TRP A 17 0.33 -3.90 -18.44
CA TRP A 17 1.42 -4.86 -18.36
C TRP A 17 1.50 -5.44 -16.96
N ASN A 18 1.65 -6.76 -16.88
CA ASN A 18 1.70 -7.48 -15.61
C ASN A 18 3.17 -7.80 -15.31
N VAL A 19 3.68 -7.29 -14.20
CA VAL A 19 5.02 -7.60 -13.69
C VAL A 19 4.86 -8.57 -12.53
N GLY A 20 5.04 -9.86 -12.81
CA GLY A 20 4.81 -10.93 -11.83
C GLY A 20 3.34 -10.96 -11.38
N THR A 21 3.09 -10.67 -10.10
CA THR A 21 1.74 -10.61 -9.51
C THR A 21 1.16 -9.20 -9.44
N HIS A 22 1.85 -8.19 -9.97
CA HIS A 22 1.39 -6.79 -9.94
C HIS A 22 1.03 -6.31 -11.34
N VAL A 23 -0.21 -5.84 -11.48
CA VAL A 23 -0.70 -5.20 -12.69
C VAL A 23 -0.25 -3.75 -12.68
N VAL A 24 0.57 -3.37 -13.66
CA VAL A 24 0.95 -1.97 -13.84
C VAL A 24 -0.10 -1.29 -14.70
N GLU A 25 -0.75 -0.30 -14.12
CA GLU A 25 -1.79 0.46 -14.79
C GLU A 25 -1.21 1.39 -15.86
N PRO A 26 -1.94 1.61 -16.98
CA PRO A 26 -1.53 2.49 -18.07
C PRO A 26 -1.08 3.87 -17.58
N LEU A 27 -1.79 4.45 -16.60
CA LEU A 27 -1.47 5.76 -16.01
C LEU A 27 -0.07 5.77 -15.36
N MET A 28 0.32 4.70 -14.69
CA MET A 28 1.66 4.60 -14.07
C MET A 28 2.75 4.60 -15.13
N THR A 29 2.53 3.94 -16.26
CA THR A 29 3.43 3.96 -17.43
C THR A 29 3.60 5.37 -18.00
N VAL A 30 2.52 6.14 -18.11
CA VAL A 30 2.58 7.53 -18.59
C VAL A 30 3.33 8.41 -17.60
N MET A 31 3.03 8.31 -16.31
CA MET A 31 3.74 9.07 -15.28
C MET A 31 5.24 8.75 -15.30
N PHE A 32 5.60 7.47 -15.46
CA PHE A 32 6.99 7.05 -15.59
C PHE A 32 7.68 7.66 -16.81
N LEU A 33 7.01 7.62 -17.98
CA LEU A 33 7.52 8.24 -19.22
C LEU A 33 7.66 9.77 -19.09
N VAL A 34 6.72 10.44 -18.44
CA VAL A 34 6.78 11.89 -18.20
C VAL A 34 7.98 12.23 -17.30
N VAL A 35 8.18 11.48 -16.21
CA VAL A 35 9.36 11.66 -15.33
C VAL A 35 10.65 11.43 -16.12
N LEU A 36 10.70 10.38 -16.94
CA LEU A 36 11.84 10.06 -17.79
C LEU A 36 12.10 11.17 -18.83
N LEU A 37 11.06 11.75 -19.42
CA LEU A 37 11.17 12.78 -20.45
C LEU A 37 11.66 14.11 -19.87
N PHE A 38 11.11 14.54 -18.73
CA PHE A 38 11.41 15.85 -18.15
C PHE A 38 12.68 15.87 -17.29
N PHE A 39 12.98 14.79 -16.57
CA PHE A 39 14.16 14.72 -15.69
C PHE A 39 15.24 13.76 -16.21
N GLY A 40 15.00 13.06 -17.31
CA GLY A 40 15.92 12.06 -17.83
C GLY A 40 16.10 10.87 -16.90
N LEU A 41 17.19 10.13 -17.12
CA LEU A 41 17.62 9.05 -16.24
C LEU A 41 17.95 9.55 -14.82
N GLN A 42 18.35 10.82 -14.70
CA GLN A 42 18.78 11.44 -13.45
C GLN A 42 17.61 11.62 -12.48
N GLY A 43 16.43 12.02 -12.97
CA GLY A 43 15.21 12.03 -12.16
C GLY A 43 14.75 10.65 -11.72
N LEU A 44 14.93 9.65 -12.60
CA LEU A 44 14.59 8.27 -12.28
C LEU A 44 15.47 7.72 -11.15
N LEU A 45 16.77 7.99 -11.20
CA LEU A 45 17.72 7.62 -10.15
C LEU A 45 17.40 8.33 -8.84
N LEU A 46 17.04 9.62 -8.88
CA LEU A 46 16.68 10.38 -7.70
C LEU A 46 15.38 9.87 -7.07
N LEU A 47 14.36 9.57 -7.88
CA LEU A 47 13.09 9.00 -7.41
C LEU A 47 13.29 7.59 -6.83
N GLY A 48 14.10 6.76 -7.49
CA GLY A 48 14.46 5.42 -7.01
C GLY A 48 15.25 5.48 -5.69
N PHE A 49 16.20 6.39 -5.58
CA PHE A 49 16.98 6.63 -4.36
C PHE A 49 16.08 7.09 -3.22
N LEU A 50 15.21 8.07 -3.48
CA LEU A 50 14.25 8.56 -2.48
C LEU A 50 13.30 7.45 -2.02
N TYR A 51 12.77 6.66 -2.95
CA TYR A 51 11.92 5.51 -2.64
C TYR A 51 12.66 4.49 -1.77
N PHE A 52 13.93 4.21 -2.07
CA PHE A 52 14.77 3.32 -1.27
C PHE A 52 14.96 3.85 0.17
N VAL A 53 15.28 5.14 0.33
CA VAL A 53 15.44 5.78 1.64
C VAL A 53 14.13 5.74 2.44
N VAL A 54 13.00 6.05 1.81
CA VAL A 54 11.68 6.00 2.46
C VAL A 54 11.34 4.58 2.89
N LYS A 55 11.56 3.58 2.04
CA LYS A 55 11.30 2.17 2.37
C LYS A 55 12.18 1.67 3.50
N MET A 56 13.43 2.12 3.56
CA MET A 56 14.35 1.81 4.67
C MET A 56 13.91 2.50 5.96
N SER A 57 13.45 3.75 5.89
CA SER A 57 12.89 4.49 7.01
C SER A 57 11.63 3.81 7.58
N GLN A 58 10.72 3.37 6.70
CA GLN A 58 9.50 2.66 7.10
C GLN A 58 9.79 1.30 7.76
N ARG A 59 10.83 0.58 7.30
CA ARG A 59 11.28 -0.64 7.97
C ARG A 59 11.75 -0.38 9.40
N ASN A 60 12.39 0.76 9.65
CA ASN A 60 12.87 1.14 10.97
C ASN A 60 11.78 1.74 11.87
N THR A 61 10.66 2.21 11.32
CA THR A 61 9.53 2.75 12.11
C THR A 61 8.53 1.69 12.56
N ASN A 62 8.74 0.41 12.21
CA ASN A 62 7.86 -0.68 12.64
C ASN A 62 8.16 -1.20 14.06
N THR A 63 9.07 -0.57 14.81
CA THR A 63 9.27 -0.78 16.25
C THR A 63 8.39 0.17 17.07
N GLY A 64 7.08 0.06 16.89
CA GLY A 64 6.09 0.65 17.80
C GLY A 64 5.44 -0.46 18.61
N PRO A 65 5.53 -0.49 19.95
CA PRO A 65 4.88 -1.52 20.75
C PRO A 65 3.36 -1.39 20.61
N ARG A 66 2.75 -2.30 19.85
CA ARG A 66 1.29 -2.49 19.84
C ARG A 66 0.85 -3.02 21.21
N ARG A 67 0.53 -2.11 22.13
CA ARG A 67 -0.30 -2.42 23.30
C ARG A 67 -1.63 -1.69 23.19
N PRO A 68 -2.68 -2.30 22.62
CA PRO A 68 -4.03 -1.91 22.96
C PRO A 68 -4.27 -2.32 24.42
N ARG A 69 -4.12 -1.38 25.36
CA ARG A 69 -4.60 -1.57 26.73
C ARG A 69 -6.11 -1.34 26.74
N GLY A 70 -6.85 -2.32 26.20
CA GLY A 70 -8.30 -2.42 26.34
C GLY A 70 -8.67 -2.90 27.76
N PRO A 71 -9.86 -2.53 28.26
CA PRO A 71 -10.17 -2.51 29.68
C PRO A 71 -10.27 -3.91 30.28
N ALA A 72 -9.68 -4.09 31.47
CA ALA A 72 -9.82 -5.30 32.25
C ALA A 72 -11.32 -5.54 32.56
N ARG A 73 -11.79 -6.72 32.21
CA ARG A 73 -13.14 -7.25 32.42
C ARG A 73 -13.62 -7.05 33.87
N PRO A 74 -14.92 -6.79 34.11
CA PRO A 74 -15.48 -6.95 35.44
C PRO A 74 -15.51 -8.44 35.79
N VAL A 75 -14.87 -8.81 36.91
CA VAL A 75 -14.93 -10.15 37.50
C VAL A 75 -16.32 -10.31 38.13
N GLY A 76 -17.30 -10.65 37.30
CA GLY A 76 -18.61 -11.14 37.73
C GLY A 76 -18.53 -12.65 37.94
N ALA A 77 -18.24 -13.06 39.17
CA ALA A 77 -18.26 -14.45 39.60
C ALA A 77 -19.71 -14.98 39.63
N GLY A 78 -20.23 -15.40 38.48
CA GLY A 78 -21.51 -16.09 38.34
C GLY A 78 -21.33 -17.61 38.37
N SER A 79 -20.97 -18.17 39.52
CA SER A 79 -21.05 -19.62 39.76
C SER A 79 -22.42 -19.95 40.35
N GLY A 80 -23.32 -20.45 39.51
CA GLY A 80 -24.71 -20.73 39.88
C GLY A 80 -25.31 -21.91 39.14
N ARG A 81 -24.95 -23.12 39.58
CA ARG A 81 -25.74 -24.37 39.58
C ARG A 81 -26.72 -24.61 38.42
N ARG A 82 -26.31 -25.48 37.49
CA ARG A 82 -27.23 -26.39 36.77
C ARG A 82 -27.67 -27.51 37.74
N LEU A 83 -28.96 -27.53 38.08
CA LEU A 83 -29.66 -28.71 38.62
C LEU A 83 -30.88 -28.90 37.74
N GLY A 84 -30.80 -29.85 36.81
CA GLY A 84 -31.95 -30.36 36.05
C GLY A 84 -32.21 -31.79 36.52
N ARG A 85 -33.41 -31.99 37.06
CA ARG A 85 -34.02 -33.28 37.36
C ARG A 85 -35.13 -33.50 36.35
#